data_AF-A0A5K3FSN8-F1
#
_entry.id   AF-A0A5K3FSN8-F1
#
_cell.length_a   1.000
_cell.length_b   1.000
_cell.length_c   1.000
_cell.angle_alpha   90.00
_cell.angle_beta   90.00
_cell.angle_gamma   90.00
#
_symmetry.space_group_name_H-M   'P 1'
#
loop_
_entity.id
_entity.type
_entity.pdbx_description
1 polymer ?
#
loop_
_entity_poly.entity_id
_entity_poly.type
_entity_poly.pdbx_seq_one_letter_code
_entity_poly.pdbx_strand_id
1 'polypeptide(L)'
;MGGSPKRMKKIAEILLKALDIKLPCGTGLANIAFATDRYEMYKVGPILSVSHGMGIPSISILLHEMAKLLYHAECSDVRFIRLGTCGGIGLDPGSVVITTSCMDCAFNDYFQLNIMGKTVKRPAQLDEEMVKELIATAQSMNLKFDVVAGKTMCGNDFYEGNQS
;
A
#
# COMPACT_ATOMS: atom_id res chain seq x y z
N MET A 1 3.53 0.04 -2.09
CA MET A 1 3.90 0.79 -0.86
C MET A 1 3.48 0.01 0.38
N GLY A 2 4.14 0.19 1.53
CA GLY A 2 3.81 -0.51 2.77
C GLY A 2 4.48 0.10 4.00
N GLY A 3 4.11 -0.31 5.22
CA GLY A 3 4.53 0.43 6.42
C GLY A 3 6.00 0.28 6.81
N SER A 4 6.54 -0.94 6.67
CA SER A 4 7.90 -1.26 7.15
C SER A 4 8.95 -1.09 6.05
N PRO A 5 10.04 -0.33 6.28
CA PRO A 5 11.14 -0.20 5.31
C PRO A 5 11.79 -1.53 4.95
N LYS A 6 12.14 -2.34 5.96
CA LYS A 6 12.67 -3.71 5.78
C LYS A 6 11.76 -4.60 4.93
N ARG A 7 10.43 -4.50 5.11
CA ARG A 7 9.46 -5.26 4.32
C ARG A 7 9.47 -4.81 2.86
N MET A 8 9.50 -3.51 2.61
CA MET A 8 9.51 -2.95 1.25
C MET A 8 10.81 -3.23 0.51
N LYS A 9 11.95 -3.24 1.21
CA LYS A 9 13.22 -3.72 0.64
C LYS A 9 13.13 -5.18 0.21
N LYS A 10 12.64 -6.07 1.10
CA LYS A 10 12.48 -7.49 0.80
C LYS A 10 11.54 -7.74 -0.38
N ILE A 11 10.45 -6.98 -0.48
CA ILE A 11 9.54 -7.04 -1.63
C ILE A 11 10.26 -6.62 -2.91
N ALA A 12 11.06 -5.55 -2.87
CA ALA A 12 11.85 -5.14 -4.03
C ALA A 12 12.85 -6.22 -4.47
N GLU A 13 13.51 -6.90 -3.52
CA GLU A 13 14.40 -8.03 -3.81
C GLU A 13 13.65 -9.24 -4.42
N ILE A 14 12.43 -9.52 -3.96
CA ILE A 14 11.57 -10.57 -4.55
C ILE A 14 11.19 -10.19 -5.98
N LEU A 15 10.78 -8.94 -6.21
CA LEU A 15 10.41 -8.45 -7.53
C LEU A 15 11.59 -8.45 -8.50
N LEU A 16 12.80 -8.14 -8.03
CA LEU A 16 14.01 -8.18 -8.84
C LEU A 16 14.24 -9.59 -9.41
N LYS A 17 14.07 -10.61 -8.56
CA LYS A 17 14.15 -12.02 -8.97
C LYS A 17 13.00 -12.43 -9.88
N ALA A 18 11.79 -11.99 -9.58
CA ALA A 18 10.59 -12.33 -10.37
C ALA A 18 10.63 -11.75 -11.79
N LEU A 19 11.25 -10.59 -11.97
CA LEU A 19 11.42 -9.93 -13.27
C LEU A 19 12.71 -10.33 -14.00
N ASP A 20 13.51 -11.25 -13.45
CA ASP A 20 14.83 -11.67 -13.96
C ASP A 20 15.78 -10.49 -14.28
N ILE A 21 15.75 -9.44 -13.45
CA ILE A 21 16.60 -8.27 -13.63
C ILE A 21 17.95 -8.53 -12.97
N LYS A 22 19.00 -8.59 -13.77
CA LYS A 22 20.38 -8.77 -13.28
C LYS A 22 20.99 -7.42 -12.90
N LEU A 23 21.44 -7.32 -11.66
CA LEU A 23 22.24 -6.19 -11.20
C LEU A 23 23.72 -6.43 -11.53
N PRO A 24 24.52 -5.36 -11.73
CA PRO A 24 25.97 -5.48 -11.86
C PRO A 24 26.61 -6.24 -10.69
N CYS A 25 27.66 -7.00 -10.96
CA CYS A 25 28.37 -7.79 -9.95
C CYS A 25 28.79 -6.92 -8.75
N GLY A 26 28.51 -7.40 -7.54
CA GLY A 26 28.84 -6.68 -6.29
C GLY A 26 27.88 -5.55 -5.93
N THR A 27 26.80 -5.33 -6.69
CA THR A 27 25.80 -4.30 -6.40
C THR A 27 24.50 -4.90 -5.85
N GLY A 28 23.71 -4.06 -5.19
CA GLY A 28 22.39 -4.41 -4.68
C GLY A 28 21.40 -3.27 -4.89
N LEU A 29 20.16 -3.44 -4.44
CA LEU A 29 19.16 -2.39 -4.50
C LEU A 29 19.57 -1.20 -3.62
N ALA A 30 19.72 -0.04 -4.25
CA ALA A 30 20.01 1.21 -3.58
C ALA A 30 18.72 1.89 -3.08
N ASN A 31 18.76 2.43 -1.87
CA ASN A 31 17.70 3.31 -1.38
C ASN A 31 17.83 4.67 -2.11
N ILE A 32 16.85 5.01 -2.93
CA ILE A 32 16.81 6.29 -3.68
C ILE A 32 16.64 7.46 -2.71
N ALA A 33 15.93 7.25 -1.60
CA ALA A 33 15.68 8.24 -0.57
C ALA A 33 16.78 8.28 0.51
N PHE A 34 18.01 7.83 0.22
CA PHE A 34 19.11 7.69 1.20
C PHE A 34 19.47 8.98 1.96
N ALA A 35 19.14 10.15 1.41
CA ALA A 35 19.38 11.44 2.05
C ALA A 35 18.45 11.72 3.24
N THR A 36 17.43 10.89 3.44
CA THR A 36 16.44 11.01 4.52
C THR A 36 16.23 9.64 5.17
N ASP A 37 15.78 9.64 6.43
CA ASP A 37 15.42 8.44 7.19
C ASP A 37 13.89 8.22 7.29
N ARG A 38 13.07 9.13 6.75
CA ARG A 38 11.60 9.07 6.87
C ARG A 38 10.98 7.93 6.08
N TYR A 39 11.49 7.69 4.87
CA TYR A 39 11.01 6.67 3.95
C TYR A 39 12.20 6.03 3.22
N GLU A 40 12.09 4.74 2.95
CA GLU A 40 12.96 4.03 2.01
C GLU A 40 12.23 3.80 0.68
N MET A 41 12.94 3.99 -0.42
CA MET A 41 12.43 3.85 -1.78
C MET A 41 13.40 3.02 -2.63
N TYR A 42 12.88 2.01 -3.32
CA TYR A 42 13.64 1.14 -4.22
C TYR A 42 12.94 1.06 -5.57
N LYS A 43 13.72 1.08 -6.66
CA LYS A 43 13.20 0.91 -8.03
C LYS A 43 13.63 -0.42 -8.60
N VAL A 44 12.68 -1.15 -9.19
CA VAL A 44 12.89 -2.45 -9.83
C VAL A 44 12.12 -2.47 -11.14
N GLY A 45 12.81 -2.32 -12.28
CA GLY A 45 12.13 -2.21 -13.58
C GLY A 45 11.10 -1.06 -13.57
N PRO A 46 9.82 -1.32 -13.89
CA PRO A 46 8.73 -0.34 -13.84
C PRO A 46 8.12 -0.16 -12.43
N ILE A 47 8.59 -0.89 -11.41
CA ILE A 47 7.98 -0.90 -10.08
C ILE A 47 8.77 -0.04 -9.10
N LEU A 48 8.05 0.82 -8.35
CA LEU A 48 8.57 1.54 -7.19
C LEU A 48 8.06 0.90 -5.90
N SER A 49 8.99 0.42 -5.07
CA SER A 49 8.73 -0.12 -3.74
C SER A 49 9.08 0.93 -2.69
N VAL A 50 8.09 1.43 -1.95
CA VAL A 50 8.25 2.56 -1.04
C VAL A 50 7.63 2.28 0.32
N SER A 51 8.34 2.62 1.40
CA SER A 51 7.82 2.56 2.76
C SER A 51 7.05 3.82 3.13
N HIS A 52 6.01 3.73 3.95
CA HIS A 52 5.18 4.89 4.34
C HIS A 52 4.95 5.04 5.84
N GLY A 53 5.68 4.31 6.70
CA GLY A 53 5.45 4.35 8.16
C GLY A 53 4.05 3.89 8.58
N MET A 54 3.51 4.48 9.65
CA MET A 54 2.21 4.12 10.22
C MET A 54 1.26 5.32 10.26
N GLY A 55 -0.03 5.04 10.11
CA GLY A 55 -1.10 6.03 10.21
C GLY A 55 -1.32 6.87 8.95
N ILE A 56 -2.50 7.46 8.88
CA ILE A 56 -2.95 8.35 7.81
C ILE A 56 -2.00 9.55 7.59
N PRO A 57 -1.48 10.24 8.63
CA PRO A 57 -0.58 11.37 8.42
C PRO A 57 0.70 10.99 7.67
N SER A 58 1.31 9.85 8.01
CA SER A 58 2.57 9.41 7.40
C SER A 58 2.40 8.99 5.94
N ILE A 59 1.35 8.23 5.61
CA ILE A 59 1.09 7.84 4.21
C ILE A 59 0.62 9.02 3.34
N SER A 60 -0.09 10.00 3.91
CA SER A 60 -0.55 11.19 3.18
C SER A 60 0.62 12.03 2.65
N ILE A 61 1.65 12.27 3.48
CA ILE A 61 2.89 12.96 3.07
C ILE A 61 3.52 12.21 1.89
N LEU A 62 3.70 10.90 2.03
CA LEU A 62 4.28 10.09 0.97
C LEU A 62 3.47 10.19 -0.33
N LEU A 63 2.15 10.03 -0.26
CA LEU A 63 1.30 10.08 -1.46
C LEU A 63 1.40 11.43 -2.18
N HIS A 64 1.44 12.53 -1.44
CA HIS A 64 1.63 13.86 -2.02
C HIS A 64 2.99 14.02 -2.71
N GLU A 65 4.07 13.52 -2.11
CA GLU A 65 5.40 13.58 -2.71
C GLU A 65 5.53 12.64 -3.92
N MET A 66 4.98 11.42 -3.82
CA MET A 66 4.96 10.45 -4.91
C MET A 66 4.16 10.97 -6.10
N ALA A 67 3.00 11.57 -5.89
CA ALA A 67 2.20 12.15 -6.97
C ALA A 67 2.98 13.24 -7.74
N LYS A 68 3.68 14.13 -7.02
CA LYS A 68 4.54 15.15 -7.65
C LYS A 68 5.73 14.53 -8.38
N LEU A 69 6.39 13.54 -7.78
CA LEU A 69 7.52 12.84 -8.40
C LEU A 69 7.11 12.21 -9.72
N LEU A 70 5.98 11.49 -9.74
CA LEU A 70 5.47 10.84 -10.93
C LEU A 70 5.00 11.85 -11.99
N TYR A 71 4.41 12.96 -11.56
CA TYR A 71 4.06 14.08 -12.44
C TYR A 71 5.30 14.69 -13.12
N HIS A 72 6.36 14.98 -12.36
CA HIS A 72 7.61 15.52 -12.91
C HIS A 72 8.39 14.51 -13.75
N ALA A 73 8.19 13.22 -13.52
CA ALA A 73 8.74 12.14 -14.33
C ALA A 73 7.87 11.80 -15.56
N GLU A 74 6.80 12.58 -15.81
CA GLU A 74 5.86 12.39 -16.93
C GLU A 74 5.28 10.96 -17.00
N CYS A 75 5.14 10.32 -15.84
CA CYS A 75 4.55 8.98 -15.76
C CYS A 75 3.03 9.06 -16.01
N SER A 76 2.53 8.11 -16.79
CA SER A 76 1.10 7.90 -17.05
C SER A 76 0.71 6.48 -16.67
N ASP A 77 -0.60 6.26 -16.44
CA ASP A 77 -1.17 4.96 -16.03
C ASP A 77 -0.44 4.31 -14.83
N VAL A 78 -0.25 5.10 -13.77
CA VAL A 78 0.40 4.62 -12.55
C VAL A 78 -0.62 4.02 -11.60
N ARG A 79 -0.39 2.78 -11.17
CA ARG A 79 -1.22 2.08 -10.18
C ARG A 79 -0.55 2.07 -8.81
N PHE A 80 -1.31 2.43 -7.77
CA PHE A 80 -0.84 2.40 -6.39
C PHE A 80 -1.39 1.16 -5.66
N ILE A 81 -0.48 0.29 -5.21
CA ILE A 81 -0.82 -0.89 -4.40
C ILE A 81 -0.25 -0.72 -2.99
N ARG A 82 -1.12 -0.83 -1.97
CA ARG A 82 -0.70 -0.88 -0.56
C ARG A 82 -0.63 -2.32 -0.09
N LEU A 83 0.54 -2.72 0.41
CA LEU A 83 0.80 -4.01 1.04
C LEU A 83 0.96 -3.80 2.55
N GLY A 84 -0.03 -4.24 3.30
CA GLY A 84 -0.16 -3.98 4.73
C GLY A 84 -0.34 -5.24 5.57
N THR A 85 -0.50 -5.02 6.86
CA THR A 85 -1.03 -5.99 7.82
C THR A 85 -2.27 -5.39 8.44
N CYS A 86 -3.24 -6.22 8.80
CA CYS A 86 -4.51 -5.81 9.41
C CYS A 86 -4.98 -6.87 10.42
N GLY A 87 -5.87 -6.47 11.32
CA GLY A 87 -6.66 -7.41 12.10
C GLY A 87 -7.82 -7.92 11.26
N GLY A 88 -7.99 -9.24 11.18
CA GLY A 88 -9.13 -9.87 10.53
C GLY A 88 -10.29 -10.04 11.50
N ILE A 89 -11.51 -9.70 11.07
CA ILE A 89 -12.74 -9.98 11.83
C ILE A 89 -13.38 -11.22 11.22
N GLY A 90 -13.46 -12.30 12.01
CA GLY A 90 -14.03 -13.58 11.53
C GLY A 90 -13.18 -14.28 10.46
N LEU A 91 -11.87 -13.99 10.40
CA LEU A 91 -10.93 -14.62 9.47
C LEU A 91 -9.81 -15.31 10.23
N ASP A 92 -9.33 -16.43 9.70
CA ASP A 92 -8.21 -17.16 10.29
C ASP A 92 -6.89 -16.37 10.16
N PRO A 93 -5.99 -16.44 11.16
CA PRO A 93 -4.69 -15.79 11.10
C PRO A 93 -3.90 -16.22 9.86
N GLY A 94 -3.39 -15.24 9.12
CA GLY A 94 -2.65 -15.48 7.87
C GLY A 94 -3.49 -15.35 6.60
N SER A 95 -4.80 -15.19 6.72
CA SER A 95 -5.68 -14.82 5.60
C SER A 95 -5.27 -13.48 4.99
N VAL A 96 -5.38 -13.36 3.66
CA VAL A 96 -5.13 -12.13 2.91
C VAL A 96 -6.46 -11.53 2.49
N VAL A 97 -6.66 -10.25 2.78
CA VAL A 97 -7.85 -9.51 2.37
C VAL A 97 -7.52 -8.61 1.19
N ILE A 98 -8.25 -8.77 0.08
CA ILE A 98 -8.29 -7.81 -1.01
C ILE A 98 -9.40 -6.80 -0.69
N THR A 99 -9.00 -5.56 -0.44
CA THR A 99 -9.94 -4.50 -0.09
C THR A 99 -10.84 -4.15 -1.27
N THR A 100 -12.16 -4.18 -1.05
CA THR A 100 -13.18 -3.78 -2.03
C THR A 100 -13.72 -2.38 -1.78
N SER A 101 -13.68 -1.93 -0.52
CA SER A 101 -14.03 -0.57 -0.10
C SER A 101 -13.29 -0.25 1.19
N CYS A 102 -12.90 1.01 1.35
CA CYS A 102 -12.34 1.55 2.59
C CYS A 102 -13.43 2.25 3.39
N MET A 103 -13.43 2.09 4.71
CA MET A 103 -14.37 2.76 5.61
C MET A 103 -13.66 3.42 6.78
N ASP A 104 -14.24 4.47 7.35
CA ASP A 104 -13.80 5.03 8.63
C ASP A 104 -14.30 4.17 9.83
N CYS A 105 -13.91 4.54 11.05
CA CYS A 105 -14.35 3.85 12.28
C CYS A 105 -15.87 3.91 12.52
N ALA A 106 -16.59 4.80 11.83
CA ALA A 106 -18.04 4.92 11.89
C ALA A 106 -18.73 4.24 10.69
N PHE A 107 -18.00 3.40 9.94
CA PHE A 107 -18.47 2.65 8.78
C PHE A 107 -18.92 3.51 7.58
N ASN A 108 -18.49 4.77 7.53
CA ASN A 108 -18.70 5.61 6.37
C ASN A 108 -17.67 5.32 5.29
N ASP A 109 -18.06 5.40 4.03
CA ASP A 109 -17.25 5.12 2.83
C ASP A 109 -16.48 6.35 2.30
N TYR A 110 -16.22 7.33 3.18
CA TYR A 110 -15.45 8.52 2.84
C TYR A 110 -14.26 8.70 3.78
N PHE A 111 -13.23 9.35 3.25
CA PHE A 111 -12.11 9.85 4.02
C PHE A 111 -12.38 11.30 4.46
N GLN A 112 -12.32 11.55 5.77
CA GLN A 112 -12.55 12.86 6.35
C GLN A 112 -11.22 13.58 6.67
N LEU A 113 -11.13 14.85 6.27
CA LEU A 113 -9.98 15.73 6.48
C LEU A 113 -10.44 17.07 7.03
N ASN A 114 -9.62 17.72 7.84
CA ASN A 114 -9.83 19.12 8.21
C ASN A 114 -8.88 20.01 7.42
N ILE A 115 -9.44 20.88 6.57
CA ILE A 115 -8.69 21.81 5.73
C ILE A 115 -9.06 23.23 6.15
N MET A 116 -8.10 23.98 6.70
CA MET A 116 -8.30 25.35 7.20
C MET A 116 -9.52 25.48 8.13
N GLY A 117 -9.67 24.52 9.06
CA GLY A 117 -10.78 24.49 10.03
C GLY A 117 -12.11 23.98 9.49
N LYS A 118 -12.21 23.61 8.20
CA LYS A 118 -13.41 23.01 7.61
C LYS A 118 -13.24 21.51 7.41
N THR A 119 -14.25 20.76 7.81
CA THR A 119 -14.32 19.32 7.54
C THR A 119 -14.68 19.08 6.07
N VAL A 120 -13.82 18.36 5.37
CA VAL A 120 -13.96 17.98 3.96
C VAL A 120 -14.01 16.46 3.91
N LYS A 121 -14.98 15.93 3.17
CA LYS A 121 -15.13 14.50 2.91
C LYS A 121 -14.69 14.20 1.49
N ARG A 122 -13.88 13.17 1.29
CA ARG A 122 -13.44 12.68 -0.02
C ARG A 122 -13.87 11.22 -0.16
N PRO A 123 -14.39 10.80 -1.33
CA PRO A 123 -14.79 9.41 -1.53
C PRO A 123 -13.58 8.48 -1.41
N ALA A 124 -13.72 7.36 -0.71
CA ALA A 124 -12.65 6.37 -0.53
C ALA A 124 -12.76 5.25 -1.59
N GLN A 125 -12.69 5.64 -2.86
CA GLN A 125 -12.86 4.75 -4.00
C GLN A 125 -11.58 3.98 -4.34
N LEU A 126 -11.75 2.72 -4.72
CA LEU A 126 -10.72 1.86 -5.28
C LEU A 126 -11.02 1.61 -6.75
N ASP A 127 -9.99 1.23 -7.49
CA ASP A 127 -10.17 0.82 -8.88
C ASP A 127 -10.83 -0.57 -8.93
N GLU A 128 -12.10 -0.62 -9.33
CA GLU A 128 -12.89 -1.84 -9.36
C GLU A 128 -12.34 -2.89 -10.32
N GLU A 129 -11.79 -2.47 -11.46
CA GLU A 129 -11.21 -3.36 -12.46
C GLU A 129 -9.97 -4.04 -11.89
N MET A 130 -9.08 -3.24 -11.30
CA MET A 130 -7.87 -3.75 -10.64
C MET A 130 -8.19 -4.71 -9.48
N VAL A 131 -9.23 -4.41 -8.69
CA VAL A 131 -9.67 -5.31 -7.61
C VAL A 131 -10.16 -6.64 -8.17
N LYS A 132 -10.95 -6.63 -9.26
CA LYS A 132 -11.42 -7.85 -9.92
C LYS A 132 -10.27 -8.67 -10.50
N GLU A 133 -9.30 -8.02 -11.13
CA GLU A 133 -8.09 -8.68 -11.65
C GLU A 133 -7.28 -9.35 -10.54
N LEU A 134 -7.10 -8.69 -9.39
CA LEU A 134 -6.40 -9.26 -8.24
C LEU A 134 -7.12 -10.48 -7.67
N ILE A 135 -8.46 -10.43 -7.57
CA ILE A 135 -9.26 -11.57 -7.11
C ILE A 135 -9.15 -12.74 -8.09
N ALA A 136 -9.29 -12.48 -9.40
CA ALA A 136 -9.16 -13.52 -10.42
C ALA A 136 -7.74 -14.13 -10.43
N THR A 137 -6.71 -13.30 -10.29
CA THR A 137 -5.32 -13.75 -10.18
C THR A 137 -5.15 -14.64 -8.94
N ALA A 138 -5.65 -14.22 -7.78
CA ALA A 138 -5.55 -15.00 -6.55
C ALA A 138 -6.26 -16.35 -6.67
N GLN A 139 -7.42 -16.40 -7.32
CA GLN A 139 -8.16 -17.65 -7.56
C GLN A 139 -7.45 -18.59 -8.54
N SER A 140 -6.73 -18.03 -9.53
CA SER A 140 -5.94 -18.83 -10.48
C SER A 140 -4.65 -19.39 -9.85
N MET A 141 -4.19 -18.80 -8.75
CA MET A 141 -2.98 -19.21 -8.06
C MET A 141 -3.30 -20.27 -7.00
N ASN A 142 -2.52 -21.35 -6.96
CA ASN A 142 -2.62 -22.35 -5.89
C ASN A 142 -1.88 -21.85 -4.63
N LEU A 143 -2.50 -20.91 -3.92
CA LEU A 143 -1.95 -20.27 -2.73
C LEU A 143 -2.10 -21.16 -1.49
N LYS A 144 -1.15 -21.06 -0.56
CA LYS A 144 -1.14 -21.83 0.70
C LYS A 144 -1.94 -21.16 1.82
N PHE A 145 -2.67 -20.10 1.50
CA PHE A 145 -3.40 -19.26 2.43
C PHE A 145 -4.68 -18.76 1.76
N ASP A 146 -5.68 -18.44 2.57
CA ASP A 146 -6.96 -17.97 2.08
C ASP A 146 -6.87 -16.52 1.61
N VAL A 147 -7.55 -16.24 0.49
CA VAL A 147 -7.70 -14.89 -0.06
C VAL A 147 -9.18 -14.54 -0.10
N VAL A 148 -9.55 -13.46 0.58
CA VAL A 148 -10.94 -13.03 0.72
C VAL A 148 -11.09 -11.60 0.22
N ALA A 149 -12.15 -11.32 -0.54
CA ALA A 149 -12.54 -9.97 -0.88
C ALA A 149 -13.39 -9.38 0.26
N GLY A 150 -13.02 -8.21 0.78
CA GLY A 150 -13.69 -7.65 1.96
C GLY A 150 -13.57 -6.13 2.05
N LYS A 151 -14.42 -5.52 2.88
CA LYS A 151 -14.28 -4.10 3.22
C LYS A 151 -13.21 -3.94 4.30
N THR A 152 -12.48 -2.84 4.28
CA THR A 152 -11.41 -2.57 5.26
C THR A 152 -11.71 -1.28 6.01
N MET A 153 -11.81 -1.38 7.33
CA MET A 153 -11.91 -0.22 8.22
C MET A 153 -10.51 0.38 8.44
N CYS A 154 -10.39 1.70 8.40
CA CYS A 154 -9.16 2.43 8.70
C CYS A 154 -9.30 3.20 10.01
N GLY A 155 -8.64 2.70 11.06
CA GLY A 155 -8.52 3.38 12.35
C GLY A 155 -7.47 4.50 12.34
N ASN A 156 -7.70 5.50 13.19
CA ASN A 156 -6.71 6.56 13.49
C ASN A 156 -5.78 6.19 14.66
N ASP A 157 -6.20 5.23 15.48
CA ASP A 157 -5.45 4.71 16.61
C ASP A 157 -5.38 3.18 16.52
N PHE A 158 -4.31 2.59 17.05
CA PHE A 158 -4.10 1.15 17.02
C PHE A 158 -4.90 0.42 18.12
N TYR A 159 -5.12 1.05 19.27
CA TYR A 159 -5.63 0.40 20.46
C TYR A 159 -7.13 0.67 20.68
N GLU A 160 -7.49 1.89 21.07
CA GLU A 160 -8.87 2.30 21.38
C GLU A 160 -9.72 2.35 20.11
N GLY A 161 -9.12 2.75 18.99
CA GLY A 161 -9.82 2.89 17.70
C GLY A 161 -10.17 1.58 17.00
N ASN A 162 -9.62 0.44 17.43
CA ASN A 162 -9.78 -0.87 16.78
C ASN A 162 -10.35 -1.96 17.71
N GLN A 163 -11.03 -1.58 18.79
CA GLN A 163 -11.73 -2.55 19.63
C GLN A 163 -12.97 -3.07 18.88
N SER A 164 -12.92 -4.35 18.50
CA SER A 164 -13.98 -5.09 17.81
C SER A 164 -14.65 -6.10 18.71
#